data_AF-A0A4Q3VP46-F1
#
_entry.id   AF-A0A4Q3VP46-F1
#
_cell.length_a   1.000
_cell.length_b   1.000
_cell.length_c   1.000
_cell.angle_alpha   90.00
_cell.angle_beta   90.00
_cell.angle_gamma   90.00
#
_symmetry.space_group_name_H-M   'P 1'
#
loop_
_entity.id
_entity.type
_entity.pdbx_description
1 polymer ?
#
loop_
_entity_poly.entity_id
_entity_poly.type
_entity_poly.pdbx_seq_one_letter_code
_entity_poly.pdbx_strand_id
1 'polypeptide(L)' 'DMLHEETELFYQRTEVSTALCELRNLITVAYLVVKSATFRKESRGLHYNTDYPQKSNILQNTIL' A
#
# COMPACT_ATOMS: atom_id res chain seq x y z
N ASP A 1 1.80 -5.57 -6.08
CA ASP A 1 0.69 -5.88 -6.99
C ASP A 1 0.33 -7.36 -6.94
N MET A 2 1.23 -8.27 -7.33
CA MET A 2 1.00 -9.72 -7.36
C MET A 2 0.29 -10.33 -6.13
N LEU A 3 0.82 -10.13 -4.91
CA LEU A 3 0.23 -10.71 -3.69
C LEU A 3 -1.19 -10.20 -3.42
N HIS A 4 -1.46 -8.93 -3.72
CA HIS A 4 -2.78 -8.34 -3.54
C HIS A 4 -3.77 -8.99 -4.52
N GLU A 5 -3.44 -9.06 -5.80
CA GLU A 5 -4.28 -9.68 -6.83
C GLU A 5 -4.53 -11.17 -6.56
N GLU A 6 -3.50 -11.90 -6.17
CA GLU A 6 -3.62 -13.33 -5.81
C GLU A 6 -4.56 -13.52 -4.61
N THR A 7 -4.45 -12.65 -3.59
CA THR A 7 -5.32 -12.70 -2.40
C THR A 7 -6.76 -12.36 -2.76
N GLU A 8 -7.00 -11.38 -3.63
CA GLU A 8 -8.35 -11.06 -4.11
C GLU A 8 -8.95 -12.22 -4.92
N LEU A 9 -8.17 -12.86 -5.78
CA LEU A 9 -8.61 -14.05 -6.52
C LEU A 9 -8.92 -15.22 -5.60
N PHE A 10 -8.09 -15.43 -4.58
CA PHE A 10 -8.31 -16.47 -3.58
C PHE A 10 -9.57 -16.20 -2.75
N TYR A 11 -9.80 -14.94 -2.36
CA TYR A 11 -11.03 -14.50 -1.69
C TYR A 11 -12.28 -14.78 -2.53
N GLN A 12 -12.23 -14.52 -3.83
CA GLN A 12 -13.37 -14.75 -4.74
C GLN A 12 -13.68 -16.22 -5.01
N ARG A 13 -12.69 -17.11 -4.89
CA ARG A 13 -12.81 -18.54 -5.26
C ARG A 13 -13.07 -19.47 -4.08
N THR A 14 -13.06 -18.95 -2.86
CA THR A 14 -13.09 -19.76 -1.63
C THR A 14 -14.25 -19.32 -0.75
N GLU A 15 -14.75 -20.22 0.10
CA GLU A 15 -15.72 -19.84 1.12
C GLU A 15 -15.14 -18.78 2.08
N VAL A 16 -15.92 -17.75 2.36
CA VAL A 16 -15.51 -16.64 3.21
C VAL A 16 -15.35 -17.13 4.65
N SER A 17 -14.19 -16.86 5.23
CA SER A 17 -13.88 -17.11 6.64
C SER A 17 -13.23 -15.89 7.27
N THR A 18 -13.28 -15.79 8.61
CA THR A 18 -12.66 -14.69 9.36
C THR A 18 -11.17 -14.58 9.05
N ALA A 19 -10.44 -15.69 9.10
CA ALA A 19 -9.00 -15.73 8.83
C ALA A 19 -8.66 -15.24 7.40
N LEU A 20 -9.50 -15.57 6.43
CA LEU A 20 -9.33 -15.11 5.04
C LEU A 20 -9.57 -13.60 4.92
N CYS A 21 -10.58 -13.06 5.61
CA CYS A 21 -10.82 -11.62 5.66
C CYS A 21 -9.66 -10.86 6.34
N GLU A 22 -9.11 -11.41 7.42
CA GLU A 22 -7.96 -10.84 8.13
C GLU A 22 -6.72 -10.80 7.23
N LEU A 23 -6.43 -11.91 6.53
CA LEU A 23 -5.34 -11.97 5.56
C LEU A 23 -5.52 -10.93 4.45
N ARG A 24 -6.73 -10.86 3.86
CA ARG A 24 -7.07 -9.90 2.82
C ARG A 24 -6.86 -8.45 3.28
N ASN A 25 -7.33 -8.12 4.47
CA ASN A 25 -7.18 -6.77 5.04
C ASN A 25 -5.72 -6.41 5.26
N LEU A 26 -4.93 -7.32 5.83
CA LEU A 26 -3.50 -7.09 6.08
C LEU A 26 -2.74 -6.83 4.77
N ILE A 27 -2.98 -7.66 3.76
CA ILE A 27 -2.34 -7.52 2.44
C ILE A 27 -2.81 -6.23 1.75
N THR A 28 -4.09 -5.86 1.87
CA THR A 28 -4.62 -4.61 1.33
C THR A 28 -3.97 -3.39 1.98
N VAL A 29 -3.83 -3.37 3.31
CA VAL A 29 -3.16 -2.28 4.02
C VAL A 29 -1.69 -2.17 3.59
N ALA A 30 -0.97 -3.29 3.54
CA ALA A 30 0.42 -3.32 3.08
C ALA A 30 0.55 -2.79 1.64
N TYR A 31 -0.36 -3.21 0.75
CA TYR A 31 -0.42 -2.75 -0.63
C TYR A 31 -0.59 -1.23 -0.72
N LEU A 32 -1.54 -0.65 0.02
CA LEU A 32 -1.78 0.79 0.04
C LEU A 32 -0.58 1.57 0.59
N VAL A 33 0.09 1.07 1.63
CA VAL A 33 1.30 1.70 2.20
C VAL A 33 2.42 1.75 1.16
N VAL A 34 2.71 0.62 0.50
CA VAL A 34 3.76 0.54 -0.53
C VAL A 34 3.42 1.43 -1.71
N LYS A 35 2.18 1.36 -2.22
CA LYS A 35 1.72 2.19 -3.34
C LYS A 35 1.83 3.68 -3.00
N SER A 36 1.39 4.07 -1.80
CA SER A 36 1.50 5.45 -1.31
C SER A 36 2.95 5.93 -1.25
N ALA A 37 3.87 5.08 -0.77
CA ALA A 37 5.30 5.37 -0.75
C ALA A 37 5.88 5.54 -2.17
N THR A 38 5.47 4.71 -3.14
CA THR A 38 5.91 4.82 -4.55
C THR A 38 5.42 6.10 -5.22
N PHE A 39 4.19 6.56 -4.92
CA PHE A 39 3.67 7.83 -5.45
C PHE A 39 4.36 9.06 -4.84
N ARG A 40 4.91 8.96 -3.63
CA ARG A 40 5.52 10.08 -2.91
C ARG A 40 6.97 10.30 -3.36
N LYS A 41 7.16 11.28 -4.24
CA LYS A 41 8.46 11.73 -4.75
C LYS A 41 9.11 12.82 -3.88
N GLU A 42 9.21 12.56 -2.59
CA GLU A 42 9.90 13.43 -1.62
C GLU A 42 10.32 12.64 -0.38
N SER A 43 11.16 13.24 0.46
CA SER A 43 11.45 12.73 1.80
C SER A 43 10.91 13.68 2.85
N ARG A 44 10.02 13.18 3.71
CA ARG A 44 9.35 13.99 4.73
C ARG A 44 8.94 13.14 5.94
N GLY A 45 9.38 13.58 7.12
CA GLY A 45 9.09 12.87 8.37
C GLY A 45 9.74 11.49 8.38
N LEU A 46 8.96 10.44 8.61
CA LEU A 46 9.45 9.06 8.63
C LEU A 46 9.53 8.40 7.24
N HIS A 47 9.01 9.05 6.20
CA HIS A 47 9.15 8.57 4.82
C HIS A 47 10.42 9.16 4.20
N TYR A 48 11.36 8.28 3.85
CA TYR A 48 12.61 8.64 3.18
C TYR A 48 12.71 7.92 1.84
N ASN A 49 13.01 8.68 0.79
CA ASN A 49 13.14 8.20 -0.57
C ASN A 49 14.53 8.63 -1.10
N THR A 50 15.37 7.65 -1.42
CA THR A 50 16.76 7.89 -1.86
C THR A 50 16.85 8.67 -3.16
N ASP A 51 15.88 8.49 -4.05
CA ASP A 51 15.82 9.19 -5.34
C ASP A 51 15.33 10.64 -5.17
N TYR A 52 14.60 10.91 -4.08
CA TYR A 52 14.03 12.21 -3.74
C TYR A 52 14.33 12.58 -2.28
N PRO A 53 15.59 12.88 -1.92
CA PRO A 53 16.02 13.03 -0.52
C PRO A 53 15.53 14.31 0.16
N GLN A 54 14.97 15.25 -0.60
CA GLN A 54 14.50 16.54 -0.10
C GLN A 54 12.97 16.59 0.01
N LYS A 55 12.48 17.53 0.82
CA LYS A 55 11.05 17.86 0.92
C LYS A 55 10.57 18.56 -0.34
N SER A 56 9.37 18.23 -0.81
CA SER A 56 8.68 18.99 -1.85
C SER A 56 8.28 20.38 -1.34
N ASN A 57 8.29 21.38 -2.22
CA ASN A 57 7.77 22.72 -1.92
C ASN A 57 6.23 22.72 -1.83
N ILE A 58 5.57 21.76 -2.47
CA ILE A 58 4.11 21.62 -2.45
C ILE A 58 3.73 20.65 -1.32
N LEU A 59 2.90 21.14 -0.40
CA LEU A 59 2.31 20.31 0.66
C LEU A 59 1.05 19.63 0.15
N GLN A 60 1.09 18.31 0.04
CA GLN A 60 -0.05 17.50 -0.40
C GLN A 60 -0.08 16.15 0.31
N ASN A 61 -1.28 15.65 0.57
CA ASN A 61 -1.49 14.30 1.08
C ASN A 61 -1.49 13.29 -0.09
N THR A 62 -1.09 12.05 0.19
CA THR A 62 -1.27 10.95 -0.76
C THR A 62 -2.69 10.42 -0.61
N ILE A 63 -3.45 10.37 -1.71
CA ILE A 63 -4.81 9.82 -1.78
C ILE A 63 -4.77 8.75 -2.89
N LEU A 64 -5.21 7.53 -2.59
CA LEU A 64 -5.19 6.37 -3.48
C LEU A 64 -6.61 5.91 -3.84
#